data_AF-A0A8T6QRI5-F1
#
_entry.id   AF-A0A8T6QRI5-F1
#
_cell.length_a   1.000
_cell.length_b   1.000
_cell.length_c   1.000
_cell.angle_alpha   90.00
_cell.angle_beta   90.00
_cell.angle_gamma   90.00
#
_symmetry.space_group_name_H-M   'P 1'
#
loop_
_entity.id
_entity.type
_entity.pdbx_description
1 polymer ?
#
loop_
_entity_poly.entity_id
_entity_poly.type
_entity_poly.pdbx_seq_one_letter_code
_entity_poly.pdbx_strand_id
1 'polypeptide(L)' 'MVHQKQVLVERFQRKADNLWVPEIFRAGDRVQFTSIDFTCDIAALYENMDQLQ' A
#
# COMPACT_ATOMS: atom_id res chain seq x y z
N MET A 1 -0.48 -6.53 -2.54
CA MET A 1 0.82 -6.80 -3.18
C MET A 1 1.71 -5.58 -2.97
N VAL A 2 2.94 -5.76 -2.53
CA VAL A 2 3.90 -4.65 -2.33
C VAL A 2 4.99 -4.83 -3.37
N HIS A 3 5.11 -3.88 -4.30
CA HIS A 3 6.20 -3.91 -5.28
C HIS A 3 7.45 -3.35 -4.60
N GLN A 4 8.55 -4.10 -4.58
CA GLN A 4 9.79 -3.68 -3.91
C GLN A 4 10.71 -2.79 -4.75
N LYS A 5 10.51 -2.73 -6.07
CA LYS A 5 11.33 -1.92 -6.99
C LYS A 5 10.79 -0.50 -7.20
N GLN A 6 9.57 -0.24 -6.74
CA GLN A 6 8.84 1.02 -6.93
C GLN A 6 7.91 1.22 -5.73
N VAL A 7 7.68 2.46 -5.29
CA VAL A 7 6.68 2.76 -4.26
C VAL A 7 5.28 2.57 -4.84
N LEU A 8 4.84 1.31 -4.90
CA LEU A 8 3.57 0.89 -5.42
C LEU A 8 3.02 -0.23 -4.53
N VAL A 9 1.94 0.07 -3.84
CA VAL A 9 1.23 -0.90 -3.01
C VAL A 9 -0.18 -1.08 -3.55
N GLU A 10 -0.53 -2.33 -3.86
CA GLU A 10 -1.87 -2.72 -4.27
C GLU A 10 -2.59 -3.38 -3.10
N ARG A 11 -3.66 -2.75 -2.63
CA ARG A 11 -4.59 -3.33 -1.65
C ARG A 11 -5.77 -3.92 -2.39
N PHE A 12 -6.01 -5.21 -2.22
CA PHE A 12 -7.20 -5.85 -2.79
C PHE A 12 -8.33 -5.76 -1.77
N GLN A 13 -9.37 -5.02 -2.12
CA GLN A 13 -10.58 -4.96 -1.30
C GLN A 13 -11.64 -5.88 -1.89
N ARG A 14 -12.23 -6.73 -1.06
CA ARG A 14 -13.41 -7.51 -1.45
C ARG A 14 -14.62 -6.59 -1.43
N LYS A 15 -15.16 -6.28 -2.60
CA LYS A 15 -16.45 -5.60 -2.72
C LYS A 15 -17.60 -6.61 -2.65
N ALA A 16 -18.82 -6.10 -2.56
CA ALA A 16 -20.01 -6.93 -2.80
C ALA A 16 -19.85 -7.66 -4.15
N ASP A 17 -20.44 -8.86 -4.24
CA ASP A 17 -20.40 -9.73 -5.42
C ASP A 17 -19.08 -10.49 -5.65
N ASN A 18 -18.30 -10.74 -4.59
CA ASN A 18 -17.07 -11.52 -4.63
C ASN A 18 -15.97 -10.94 -5.54
N LEU A 19 -16.09 -9.67 -5.92
CA LEU A 19 -15.12 -8.97 -6.75
C LEU A 19 -13.98 -8.41 -5.90
N TRP A 20 -12.74 -8.76 -6.27
CA TRP A 20 -11.54 -8.14 -5.70
C TRP A 20 -11.17 -6.94 -6.56
N VAL A 21 -11.25 -5.74 -5.99
CA VAL A 21 -10.86 -4.51 -6.69
C VAL A 21 -9.51 -4.04 -6.14
N PRO A 22 -8.51 -3.81 -7.01
CA PRO A 22 -7.25 -3.24 -6.59
C PRO A 22 -7.42 -1.75 -6.29
N GLU A 23 -6.92 -1.35 -5.14
CA GLU A 23 -6.70 0.03 -4.77
C GLU A 23 -5.19 0.27 -4.76
N ILE A 24 -4.75 1.26 -5.52
CA ILE A 24 -3.34 1.50 -5.79
C ILE A 24 -2.90 2.72 -4.98
N PHE A 25 -1.90 2.53 -4.13
CA PHE A 25 -1.21 3.59 -3.41
C PHE A 25 0.16 3.85 -4.02
N ARG A 26 0.49 5.13 -4.19
CA ARG A 26 1.73 5.64 -4.79
C ARG A 26 2.46 6.56 -3.83
N ALA A 27 3.70 6.90 -4.14
CA ALA A 27 4.48 7.87 -3.35
C ALA A 27 3.69 9.18 -3.11
N GLY A 28 3.61 9.59 -1.84
CA GLY A 28 2.80 10.72 -1.38
C GLY A 28 1.43 10.34 -0.83
N ASP A 29 0.94 9.13 -1.10
CA ASP A 29 -0.32 8.66 -0.55
C ASP A 29 -0.17 8.20 0.91
N ARG A 30 -1.27 8.35 1.66
CA ARG A 30 -1.38 7.85 3.03
C ARG A 30 -2.24 6.59 3.04
N VAL A 31 -1.74 5.54 3.67
CA VAL A 31 -2.48 4.28 3.83
C VAL A 31 -3.12 4.23 5.21
N GLN A 32 -4.36 3.75 5.26
CA GLN A 32 -5.09 3.48 6.50
C GLN A 32 -5.53 2.01 6.54
N PHE A 33 -5.09 1.30 7.57
CA PHE A 33 -5.54 -0.05 7.93
C PHE A 33 -6.47 0.03 9.13
N THR A 34 -7.78 0.14 8.86
CA THR A 34 -8.81 0.32 9.89
C THR A 34 -8.92 -0.86 10.86
N SER A 35 -8.57 -2.08 10.43
CA SER A 35 -8.63 -3.28 11.28
C SER A 35 -7.60 -3.31 12.41
N ILE A 36 -6.55 -2.48 12.31
CA ILE A 36 -5.47 -2.38 13.30
C ILE A 36 -5.25 -0.93 13.78
N ASP A 37 -6.19 -0.04 13.47
CA ASP A 37 -6.11 1.40 13.75
C ASP A 37 -4.75 2.04 13.39
N PHE A 38 -4.22 1.66 12.23
CA PHE A 38 -2.90 2.09 11.79
C PHE A 38 -3.01 2.99 10.57
N THR A 39 -2.29 4.11 10.60
CA THR A 39 -2.22 5.06 9.48
C THR A 39 -0.80 5.56 9.32
N CYS A 40 -0.24 5.45 8.11
CA CYS A 40 1.09 5.97 7.80
C CYS A 40 1.17 6.45 6.34
N ASP A 41 2.21 7.22 6.03
CA ASP A 41 2.56 7.51 4.63
C ASP A 41 3.08 6.22 4.00
N ILE A 42 2.71 5.95 2.74
CA ILE A 42 3.07 4.68 2.09
C ILE A 42 4.58 4.47 2.03
N ALA A 43 5.36 5.56 2.00
CA ALA A 43 6.82 5.54 2.04
C ALA A 43 7.36 4.89 3.32
N ALA A 44 6.67 5.01 4.46
CA ALA A 44 7.07 4.40 5.72
C ALA A 44 6.93 2.86 5.72
N LEU A 45 6.17 2.28 4.77
CA LEU A 45 6.14 0.81 4.59
C LEU A 45 7.42 0.28 3.91
N TYR A 46 8.25 1.16 3.34
CA TYR A 46 9.48 0.82 2.66
C TYR A 46 10.67 1.24 3.51
N GLU A 47 11.16 0.32 4.35
CA GLU A 47 12.24 0.56 5.32
C GLU A 47 13.59 0.96 4.68
N ASN A 48 13.81 0.69 3.39
CA ASN A 48 15.12 0.78 2.75
C ASN A 48 15.04 1.26 1.28
N MET A 49 14.32 2.35 1.00
CA MET A 49 14.39 2.95 -0.34
C MET A 49 15.77 3.53 -0.66
N ASP A 50 16.52 3.96 0.35
CA ASP A 50 17.88 4.51 0.19
C ASP A 50 18.94 3.44 -0.16
N GLN A 51 18.60 2.14 -0.11
CA GLN A 51 19.52 1.04 -0.47
C GLN A 51 19.38 0.56 -1.92
N LEU A 52 18.46 1.12 -2.71
CA LEU A 52 18.39 0.93 -4.16
C LEU A 52 19.17 2.05 -4.88
N GLN A 53 20.48 2.14 -4.63
CA GLN A 53 21.43 2.88 -5.48
C GLN A 53 22.24 1.93 -6.35
#